data_AF-A0A6I6VSU4-F1
#
_entry.id   AF-A0A6I6VSU4-F1
#
_cell.length_a   1.000
_cell.length_b   1.000
_cell.length_c   1.000
_cell.angle_alpha   90.00
_cell.angle_beta   90.00
_cell.angle_gamma   90.00
#
_symmetry.space_group_name_H-M   'P 1'
#
loop_
_entity.id
_entity.type
_entity.pdbx_description
1 polymer ?
#
loop_
_entity_poly.entity_id
_entity_poly.type
_entity_poly.pdbx_seq_one_letter_code
_entity_poly.pdbx_strand_id
1 'polypeptide(L)'
;MVNGKKRALLCAAAAVAVGIATFTLMVVKDRTYVASAVYTPTAEPNRAVAVVYYSRSGHSEAVAREAARLFNAPIAKIEADYPRNMTGQRRAVSDTRAEKLPNITCRAA
;
A
#
# COMPACT_ATOMS: atom_id res chain seq x y z
N MET A 1 45.19 4.09 -14.93
CA MET A 1 44.55 3.63 -13.68
C MET A 1 43.45 4.61 -13.28
N VAL A 2 42.19 4.18 -13.24
CA VAL A 2 41.09 5.04 -12.74
C VAL A 2 41.27 5.21 -11.24
N ASN A 3 41.43 6.45 -10.79
CA ASN A 3 41.69 6.81 -9.41
C ASN A 3 40.59 6.23 -8.49
N GLY A 4 40.95 5.53 -7.41
CA GLY A 4 40.01 4.81 -6.54
C GLY A 4 38.88 5.68 -5.99
N LYS A 5 39.16 6.98 -5.77
CA LYS A 5 38.17 7.99 -5.39
C LYS A 5 37.12 8.24 -6.48
N LYS A 6 37.51 8.26 -7.76
CA LYS A 6 36.58 8.43 -8.90
C LYS A 6 35.68 7.20 -9.07
N ARG A 7 36.21 5.99 -8.83
CA ARG A 7 35.41 4.75 -8.83
C ARG A 7 34.38 4.74 -7.71
N ALA A 8 34.78 5.09 -6.48
CA ALA A 8 33.85 5.17 -5.35
C ALA A 8 32.74 6.20 -5.59
N LEU A 9 33.08 7.37 -6.16
CA LEU A 9 32.09 8.40 -6.48
C LEU A 9 31.09 7.95 -7.55
N LEU A 10 31.57 7.24 -8.59
CA LEU A 10 30.71 6.64 -9.63
C LEU A 10 29.78 5.57 -9.05
N CYS A 11 30.28 4.70 -8.18
CA CYS A 11 29.45 3.69 -7.52
C CYS A 11 28.37 4.32 -6.63
N ALA A 12 28.72 5.35 -5.86
CA ALA A 12 27.76 6.08 -5.03
C ALA A 12 26.68 6.77 -5.88
N ALA A 13 27.08 7.44 -6.97
CA ALA A 13 26.14 8.07 -7.90
C ALA A 13 25.21 7.04 -8.56
N ALA A 14 25.74 5.88 -8.96
CA ALA A 14 24.95 4.79 -9.52
C ALA A 14 23.93 4.24 -8.51
N ALA A 15 24.32 4.04 -7.25
CA ALA A 15 23.41 3.57 -6.21
C ALA A 15 22.27 4.56 -5.94
N VAL A 16 22.57 5.86 -5.89
CA VAL A 16 21.56 6.92 -5.75
C VAL A 16 20.60 6.93 -6.94
N ALA A 17 21.14 6.83 -8.17
CA ALA A 17 20.32 6.80 -9.37
C ALA A 17 19.36 5.59 -9.41
N VAL A 18 19.84 4.41 -9.04
CA VAL A 18 19.00 3.20 -8.92
C VAL A 18 17.93 3.36 -7.85
N GLY A 19 18.26 3.96 -6.70
CA GLY A 19 17.29 4.25 -5.65
C GLY A 19 16.18 5.20 -6.11
N ILE A 20 16.53 6.28 -6.82
CA ILE A 20 15.57 7.23 -7.37
C ILE A 20 14.69 6.57 -8.44
N ALA A 21 15.29 5.77 -9.34
CA ALA A 21 14.58 5.10 -10.41
C ALA A 21 13.54 4.09 -9.87
N THR A 22 13.94 3.25 -8.91
CA THR A 22 13.04 2.26 -8.30
C THR A 22 11.91 2.93 -7.52
N PHE A 23 12.21 4.00 -6.76
CA PHE A 23 11.19 4.79 -6.07
C PHE A 23 10.19 5.44 -7.04
N THR A 24 10.68 6.02 -8.13
CA THR A 24 9.82 6.64 -9.15
C THR A 24 8.91 5.60 -9.80
N LEU A 25 9.44 4.43 -10.14
CA LEU A 25 8.67 3.34 -10.72
C LEU A 25 7.57 2.83 -9.77
N MET A 26 7.88 2.70 -8.48
CA MET A 26 6.89 2.38 -7.45
C MET A 26 5.77 3.43 -7.43
N VAL A 27 6.10 4.73 -7.40
CA VAL A 27 5.10 5.81 -7.38
C VAL A 27 4.21 5.79 -8.63
N VAL A 28 4.78 5.53 -9.80
CA VAL A 28 4.01 5.42 -11.06
C VAL A 28 3.07 4.22 -11.00
N LYS A 29 3.57 3.04 -10.61
CA LYS A 29 2.75 1.82 -10.52
C LYS A 29 1.64 1.93 -9.48
N ASP A 30 1.87 2.66 -8.39
CA ASP A 30 0.84 2.96 -7.39
C ASP A 30 -0.32 3.79 -7.99
N ARG A 31 -0.05 4.65 -8.98
CA ARG A 31 -1.05 5.50 -9.65
C ARG A 31 -1.81 4.81 -10.78
N THR A 32 -1.23 3.79 -11.41
CA THR A 32 -1.79 3.14 -12.60
C THR A 32 -2.69 1.93 -12.29
N TYR A 33 -3.12 1.77 -11.04
CA TYR A 33 -3.95 0.64 -10.66
C TYR A 33 -5.37 0.76 -11.23
N VAL A 34 -5.88 -0.37 -11.75
CA VAL A 34 -7.23 -0.50 -12.31
C VAL A 34 -8.17 -1.01 -11.21
N ALA A 35 -9.25 -0.28 -10.95
CA ALA A 35 -10.23 -0.64 -9.93
C ALA A 35 -10.80 -2.05 -10.19
N SER A 36 -10.81 -2.89 -9.16
CA SER A 36 -11.54 -4.16 -9.19
C SER A 36 -13.05 -3.89 -9.25
N ALA A 37 -13.83 -4.86 -9.74
CA ALA A 37 -15.29 -4.79 -9.66
C ALA A 37 -15.76 -4.82 -8.20
N VAL A 38 -16.77 -4.04 -7.84
CA VAL A 38 -17.33 -4.03 -6.48
C VAL A 38 -17.90 -5.41 -6.17
N TYR A 39 -17.65 -5.91 -4.97
CA TYR A 39 -18.19 -7.18 -4.51
C TYR A 39 -19.28 -6.90 -3.48
N THR A 40 -20.46 -7.45 -3.75
CA THR A 40 -21.57 -7.50 -2.79
C THR A 40 -21.96 -8.97 -2.63
N PRO A 41 -22.16 -9.49 -1.41
CA PRO A 41 -22.62 -10.86 -1.21
C PRO A 41 -23.94 -11.09 -1.96
N THR A 42 -23.98 -12.13 -2.79
CA THR A 42 -25.17 -12.49 -3.58
C THR A 42 -26.16 -13.37 -2.80
N ALA A 43 -25.73 -13.91 -1.66
CA ALA A 43 -26.51 -14.72 -0.73
C ALA A 43 -26.19 -14.31 0.73
N GLU A 44 -26.79 -14.98 1.72
CA GLU A 44 -26.48 -14.71 3.13
C GLU A 44 -24.96 -14.89 3.38
N PRO A 45 -24.25 -13.85 3.88
CA PRO A 45 -22.80 -13.91 4.04
C PRO A 45 -22.37 -14.99 5.03
N ASN A 46 -21.29 -15.70 4.71
CA ASN A 46 -20.64 -16.61 5.62
C ASN A 46 -20.02 -15.83 6.78
N ARG A 47 -20.65 -15.88 7.96
CA ARG A 47 -20.20 -15.14 9.15
C ARG A 47 -19.01 -15.78 9.87
N ALA A 48 -18.57 -16.96 9.46
CA ALA A 48 -17.37 -17.60 10.02
C ALA A 48 -16.07 -16.97 9.47
N VAL A 49 -16.15 -16.21 8.37
CA VAL A 49 -15.01 -15.58 7.70
C VAL A 49 -15.31 -14.11 7.51
N ALA A 50 -14.36 -13.23 7.82
CA ALA A 50 -14.46 -11.80 7.51
C ALA A 50 -13.19 -11.37 6.77
N VAL A 51 -13.35 -10.63 5.66
CA VAL A 51 -12.24 -10.09 4.91
C VAL A 51 -12.07 -8.63 5.26
N VAL A 52 -10.94 -8.30 5.88
CA VAL A 52 -10.60 -6.92 6.25
C VAL A 52 -9.33 -6.52 5.51
N TYR A 53 -9.34 -5.36 4.85
CA TYR A 53 -8.20 -4.92 4.05
C TYR A 53 -7.89 -3.44 4.20
N TYR A 54 -6.62 -3.11 4.13
CA TYR A 54 -6.15 -1.74 3.88
C TYR A 54 -5.57 -1.67 2.46
N SER A 55 -5.88 -0.59 1.72
CA SER A 55 -5.32 -0.41 0.39
C SER A 55 -5.14 1.06 0.03
N ARG A 56 -3.91 1.44 -0.36
CA ARG A 56 -3.57 2.79 -0.86
C ARG A 56 -3.78 2.91 -2.36
N SER A 57 -3.18 2.02 -3.13
CA SER A 57 -3.31 1.99 -4.59
C SER A 57 -4.48 1.18 -5.11
N GLY A 58 -5.11 0.35 -4.29
CA GLY A 58 -6.20 -0.54 -4.73
C GLY A 58 -5.77 -1.98 -4.98
N HIS A 59 -4.47 -2.30 -5.08
CA HIS A 59 -4.00 -3.69 -5.28
C HIS A 59 -4.52 -4.68 -4.22
N SER A 60 -4.34 -4.34 -2.94
CA SER A 60 -4.88 -5.15 -1.83
C SER A 60 -6.40 -5.20 -1.82
N GLU A 61 -7.06 -4.23 -2.45
CA GLU A 61 -8.52 -4.18 -2.58
C GLU A 61 -9.02 -5.14 -3.66
N ALA A 62 -8.32 -5.33 -4.78
CA ALA A 62 -8.63 -6.45 -5.69
C ALA A 62 -8.56 -7.79 -4.98
N VAL A 63 -7.43 -8.06 -4.32
CA VAL A 63 -7.20 -9.34 -3.65
C VAL A 63 -8.27 -9.58 -2.57
N ALA A 64 -8.60 -8.55 -1.79
CA ALA A 64 -9.64 -8.65 -0.77
C ALA A 64 -11.01 -8.95 -1.36
N ARG A 65 -11.38 -8.34 -2.50
CA ARG A 65 -12.66 -8.62 -3.16
C ARG A 65 -12.72 -10.04 -3.74
N GLU A 66 -11.63 -10.54 -4.31
CA GLU A 66 -11.56 -11.93 -4.77
C GLU A 66 -11.67 -12.92 -3.59
N ALA A 67 -10.99 -12.64 -2.47
CA ALA A 67 -11.12 -13.44 -1.26
C ALA A 67 -12.55 -13.41 -0.71
N ALA A 68 -13.17 -12.23 -0.64
CA ALA A 68 -14.54 -12.08 -0.15
C ALA A 68 -15.53 -12.85 -1.04
N ARG A 69 -15.35 -12.81 -2.36
CA ARG A 69 -16.14 -13.60 -3.31
C ARG A 69 -15.95 -15.10 -3.11
N LEU A 70 -14.71 -15.56 -2.99
CA LEU A 70 -14.40 -16.98 -2.81
C LEU A 70 -15.05 -17.57 -1.56
N PHE A 71 -15.08 -16.81 -0.46
CA PHE A 71 -15.62 -17.27 0.82
C PHE A 71 -17.08 -16.86 1.07
N ASN A 72 -17.70 -16.13 0.14
CA ASN A 72 -18.97 -15.42 0.34
C ASN A 72 -19.00 -14.63 1.66
N ALA A 73 -17.92 -13.91 1.96
CA ALA A 73 -17.67 -13.32 3.27
C ALA A 73 -18.00 -11.81 3.29
N PRO A 74 -18.44 -11.26 4.44
CA PRO A 74 -18.47 -9.83 4.65
C PRO A 74 -17.07 -9.23 4.44
N ILE A 75 -17.03 -8.06 3.80
CA ILE A 75 -15.81 -7.33 3.48
C ILE A 75 -15.84 -5.93 4.10
N ALA A 76 -14.72 -5.53 4.73
CA ALA A 76 -14.55 -4.20 5.30
C ALA A 76 -13.20 -3.59 4.92
N LYS A 77 -13.22 -2.30 4.62
CA LYS A 77 -12.03 -1.50 4.35
C LYS A 77 -11.57 -0.82 5.63
N ILE A 78 -10.28 -0.96 5.92
CA ILE A 78 -9.56 -0.15 6.88
C ILE A 78 -9.29 1.21 6.25
N GLU A 79 -9.81 2.25 6.87
CA GLU A 79 -9.42 3.63 6.61
C GLU A 79 -8.36 4.02 7.64
N ALA A 80 -7.25 4.55 7.16
CA ALA A 80 -6.23 5.16 8.00
C ALA A 80 -6.27 6.67 7.75
N ASP A 81 -6.30 7.45 8.83
CA ASP A 81 -6.09 8.88 8.75
C ASP A 81 -4.60 9.13 8.43
N TYR A 82 -4.21 8.97 7.17
CA TYR A 82 -2.95 9.45 6.62
C TYR A 82 -3.20 9.93 5.19
N PRO A 83 -2.97 11.22 4.88
CA PRO A 83 -3.07 11.72 3.52
C PRO A 83 -2.20 10.89 2.55
N ARG A 84 -2.68 10.66 1.32
CA ARG A 84 -1.94 9.93 0.28
C ARG A 84 -0.87 10.80 -0.39
N ASN A 85 -0.02 11.43 0.41
CA ASN A 85 1.06 12.30 -0.03
C ASN A 85 2.27 12.18 0.91
N MET A 86 3.33 12.92 0.63
CA MET A 86 4.55 12.93 1.45
C MET A 86 4.30 13.35 2.90
N THR A 87 3.29 14.19 3.15
CA THR A 87 2.90 14.59 4.51
C THR A 87 2.35 13.41 5.30
N GLY A 88 1.47 12.60 4.69
CA GLY A 88 0.96 11.39 5.34
C GLY A 88 2.05 10.33 5.55
N GLN A 89 3.01 10.20 4.62
CA GLN A 89 4.16 9.31 4.82
C GLN A 89 5.03 9.77 5.99
N ARG A 90 5.35 11.06 6.09
CA ARG A 90 6.11 11.62 7.22
C ARG A 90 5.39 11.39 8.54
N ARG A 91 4.06 11.59 8.57
CA ARG A 91 3.24 11.35 9.77
C ARG A 91 3.25 9.88 10.17
N ALA A 92 3.08 8.96 9.22
CA ALA A 92 3.16 7.52 9.50
C ALA A 92 4.52 7.09 10.08
N VAL A 93 5.62 7.64 9.54
CA VAL A 93 6.97 7.38 10.08
C VAL A 93 7.12 7.95 11.49
N SER A 94 6.62 9.15 11.74
CA SER A 94 6.65 9.79 13.06
C SER A 94 5.85 9.00 14.08
N ASP A 95 4.62 8.61 13.74
CA ASP A 95 3.73 7.86 14.63
C ASP A 95 4.30 6.47 14.94
N THR A 96 4.92 5.81 13.95
CA THR A 96 5.65 4.54 14.17
C THR A 96 6.78 4.70 15.18
N ARG A 97 7.59 5.77 15.08
CA ARG A 97 8.69 6.03 16.02
C ARG A 97 8.20 6.36 17.42
N ALA A 98 7.01 6.95 17.53
CA ALA A 98 6.37 7.29 18.78
C ALA A 98 5.51 6.14 19.35
N GLU A 99 5.57 4.95 18.75
CA GLU A 99 4.73 3.78 19.09
C GLU A 99 3.23 4.11 19.12
N LYS A 100 2.82 5.11 18.34
CA LYS A 100 1.46 5.61 18.31
C LYS A 100 0.65 4.80 17.31
N LEU A 101 -0.43 4.22 17.78
CA LEU A 101 -1.39 3.54 16.91
C LEU A 101 -2.20 4.61 16.15
N PRO A 102 -2.28 4.52 14.80
CA PRO A 102 -3.16 5.38 14.03
C PRO A 102 -4.62 5.07 14.35
N ASN A 103 -5.48 6.06 14.21
CA ASN A 103 -6.93 5.82 14.22
C ASN A 103 -7.29 4.97 12.99
N ILE A 104 -7.72 3.75 13.25
CA ILE A 104 -8.15 2.76 12.28
C ILE A 104 -9.67 2.66 12.38
N THR A 105 -10.38 2.96 11.31
CA THR A 105 -11.83 2.74 11.20
C THR A 105 -12.11 1.67 10.15
N CYS A 106 -13.11 0.84 10.41
CA CYS A 106 -13.59 -0.16 9.46
C CYS A 106 -14.91 0.33 8.86
N ARG A 107 -14.97 0.41 7.53
CA ARG A 107 -16.20 0.71 6.78
C ARG A 107 -16.56 -0.48 5.90
N ALA A 108 -17.86 -0.80 5.82
CA ALA A 108 -18.33 -1.78 4.84
C ALA A 108 -17.91 -1.34 3.43
N ALA A 109 -17.24 -2.24 2.71
CA ALA A 109 -16.64 -1.98 1.40
C ALA A 109 -17.61 -2.24 0.25
#